data_AF-A0A643ES95-F1
#
_entry.id   AF-A0A643ES95-F1
#
_cell.length_a   1.000
_cell.length_b   1.000
_cell.length_c   1.000
_cell.angle_alpha   90.00
_cell.angle_beta   90.00
_cell.angle_gamma   90.00
#
_symmetry.space_group_name_H-M   'P 1'
#
loop_
_entity.id
_entity.type
_entity.pdbx_description
1 polymer ?
#
loop_
_entity_poly.entity_id
_entity_poly.type
_entity_poly.pdbx_seq_one_letter_code
_entity_poly.pdbx_strand_id
1 'polypeptide(L)'
;MKKARMTEIDIDSLDEATLMALNRRIVERLQYLHQQKTALALQDIRIGSGVTFTGPDGAVNRGFVLRCNRKTVTVHTDDDKQWNVSPSLLTLTDRHIMDEVPAKAGQVVPFSKPGGRK
;
A
#
# COMPACT_ATOMS: atom_id res chain seq x y z
N MET A 1 -16.97 21.32 5.34
CA MET A 1 -17.01 19.86 5.12
C MET A 1 -18.43 19.38 5.38
N LYS A 2 -19.11 18.76 4.41
CA LYS A 2 -20.48 18.27 4.61
C LYS A 2 -20.43 17.05 5.54
N LYS A 3 -20.83 17.23 6.80
CA LYS A 3 -21.04 16.13 7.76
C LYS A 3 -22.15 15.27 7.18
N ALA A 4 -21.87 14.01 6.85
CA ALA A 4 -22.91 13.08 6.44
C ALA A 4 -23.93 13.01 7.57
N ARG A 5 -25.19 13.38 7.29
CA ARG A 5 -26.27 13.19 8.24
C ARG A 5 -26.37 11.68 8.48
N MET A 6 -26.21 11.26 9.73
CA MET A 6 -26.58 9.90 10.15
C MET A 6 -28.08 9.78 9.86
N THR A 7 -28.42 9.14 8.75
CA THR A 7 -29.77 8.64 8.51
C THR A 7 -29.97 7.52 9.51
N GLU A 8 -30.79 7.77 10.53
CA GLU A 8 -31.25 6.73 11.45
C GLU A 8 -32.01 5.69 10.61
N ILE A 9 -31.49 4.46 10.61
CA ILE A 9 -32.17 3.29 10.06
C ILE A 9 -32.89 2.66 11.24
N ASP A 10 -34.22 2.58 11.19
CA ASP A 10 -35.00 1.87 12.19
C ASP A 10 -34.74 0.37 12.04
N ILE A 11 -34.00 -0.20 13.01
CA ILE A 11 -33.60 -1.60 13.05
C ILE A 11 -34.51 -2.44 13.95
N ASP A 12 -35.24 -1.81 14.87
CA ASP A 12 -36.03 -2.50 15.88
C ASP A 12 -37.33 -3.04 15.29
N SER A 13 -37.78 -2.49 14.17
CA SER A 13 -38.94 -2.96 13.42
C SER A 13 -38.63 -4.14 12.48
N LEU A 14 -37.37 -4.58 12.36
CA LEU A 14 -36.93 -5.56 11.36
C LEU A 14 -36.88 -6.98 11.95
N ASP A 15 -37.26 -7.96 11.14
CA ASP A 15 -37.09 -9.38 11.49
C ASP A 15 -35.62 -9.84 11.30
N GLU A 16 -35.28 -10.99 11.88
CA GLU A 16 -33.92 -11.53 11.86
C GLU A 16 -33.40 -11.75 10.42
N ALA A 17 -34.26 -12.22 9.52
CA ALA A 17 -33.89 -12.46 8.12
C ALA A 17 -33.56 -11.14 7.40
N THR A 18 -34.34 -10.10 7.64
CA THR A 18 -34.10 -8.77 7.07
C THR A 18 -32.86 -8.13 7.67
N LEU A 19 -32.63 -8.30 8.98
CA LEU A 19 -31.40 -7.84 9.63
C LEU A 19 -30.16 -8.54 9.06
N MET A 20 -30.21 -9.85 8.84
CA MET A 20 -29.12 -10.59 8.18
C MET A 20 -28.87 -10.09 6.74
N ALA A 21 -29.93 -9.91 5.95
CA ALA A 21 -29.82 -9.42 4.59
C ALA A 21 -29.26 -7.99 4.54
N LEU A 22 -29.70 -7.13 5.46
CA LEU A 22 -29.19 -5.76 5.62
C LEU A 22 -27.71 -5.76 5.99
N ASN A 23 -27.31 -6.56 6.98
CA ASN A 23 -25.92 -6.69 7.40
C ASN A 23 -25.03 -7.14 6.23
N ARG A 24 -25.44 -8.16 5.49
CA ARG A 24 -24.70 -8.62 4.31
C ARG A 24 -24.48 -7.50 3.29
N ARG A 25 -25.52 -6.73 2.97
CA ARG A 25 -25.41 -5.59 2.04
C ARG A 25 -24.50 -4.48 2.58
N ILE A 26 -24.55 -4.19 3.89
CA ILE A 26 -23.67 -3.21 4.54
C ILE A 26 -22.22 -3.66 4.42
N VAL A 27 -21.92 -4.91 4.76
CA VAL A 27 -20.56 -5.47 4.67
C VAL A 27 -20.04 -5.43 3.25
N GLU A 28 -20.84 -5.88 2.27
CA GLU A 28 -20.49 -5.81 0.85
C GLU A 28 -20.20 -4.37 0.40
N ARG A 29 -21.02 -3.39 0.84
CA ARG A 29 -20.82 -1.98 0.52
C ARG A 29 -19.54 -1.42 1.14
N LEU A 30 -19.26 -1.74 2.40
CA LEU A 30 -18.04 -1.30 3.08
C LEU A 30 -16.79 -1.91 2.41
N GLN A 31 -16.83 -3.19 2.07
CA GLN A 31 -15.75 -3.84 1.33
C GLN A 31 -15.52 -3.19 -0.03
N TYR A 32 -16.59 -2.89 -0.78
CA TYR A 32 -16.49 -2.18 -2.05
C TYR A 32 -15.86 -0.79 -1.90
N LEU A 33 -16.31 0.01 -0.93
CA LEU A 33 -15.76 1.33 -0.66
C LEU A 33 -14.28 1.26 -0.24
N HIS A 34 -13.92 0.25 0.55
CA HIS A 34 -12.52 0.01 0.92
C HIS A 34 -11.68 -0.30 -0.32
N GLN A 35 -12.14 -1.22 -1.17
CA GLN A 35 -11.45 -1.56 -2.42
C GLN A 35 -11.29 -0.36 -3.35
N GLN A 36 -12.30 0.50 -3.46
CA GLN A 36 -12.21 1.73 -4.25
C GLN A 36 -11.17 2.71 -3.68
N LYS A 37 -11.16 2.94 -2.37
CA LYS A 37 -10.15 3.78 -1.72
C LYS A 37 -8.74 3.23 -1.92
N THR A 38 -8.58 1.91 -1.78
CA THR A 38 -7.32 1.23 -2.03
C THR A 38 -6.90 1.35 -3.50
N ALA A 39 -7.81 1.19 -4.45
CA ALA A 39 -7.52 1.31 -5.88
C ALA A 39 -7.07 2.73 -6.26
N LEU A 40 -7.69 3.76 -5.69
CA LEU A 40 -7.28 5.15 -5.88
C LEU A 40 -5.92 5.43 -5.24
N ALA A 41 -5.69 4.98 -4.00
CA ALA A 41 -4.40 5.13 -3.33
C ALA A 41 -3.25 4.39 -4.04
N LEU A 42 -3.54 3.28 -4.72
CA LEU A 42 -2.56 2.55 -5.52
C LEU A 42 -2.34 3.13 -6.93
N GLN A 43 -3.28 3.92 -7.48
CA GLN A 43 -3.11 4.52 -8.81
C GLN A 43 -1.97 5.54 -8.85
N ASP A 44 -1.75 6.25 -7.74
CA ASP A 44 -0.68 7.25 -7.65
C ASP A 44 0.67 6.64 -7.26
N ILE A 45 0.69 5.43 -6.70
CA ILE A 45 1.90 4.73 -6.26
C ILE A 45 2.36 3.74 -7.33
N ARG A 46 3.21 4.22 -8.24
CA ARG A 46 3.89 3.36 -9.23
C ARG A 46 5.19 2.79 -8.69
N ILE A 47 5.57 1.62 -9.20
CA ILE A 47 6.92 1.06 -9.00
C ILE A 47 7.94 2.10 -9.47
N GLY A 48 8.93 2.39 -8.62
CA GLY A 48 9.94 3.43 -8.84
C GLY A 48 9.59 4.79 -8.25
N SER A 49 8.38 5.01 -7.73
CA SER A 49 8.04 6.27 -7.06
C SER A 49 8.76 6.38 -5.72
N GLY A 50 9.28 7.56 -5.41
CA GLY A 50 9.83 7.92 -4.13
C GLY A 50 8.71 8.10 -3.11
N VAL A 51 8.88 7.50 -1.95
CA VAL A 51 7.88 7.51 -0.87
C VAL A 51 8.55 7.78 0.46
N THR A 52 7.78 8.39 1.34
CA THR A 52 8.14 8.57 2.75
C THR A 52 7.09 7.91 3.63
N PHE A 53 7.54 7.32 4.73
CA PHE A 53 6.67 6.67 5.70
C PHE A 53 7.28 6.72 7.10
N THR A 54 6.44 6.66 8.12
CA THR A 54 6.89 6.60 9.51
C THR A 54 7.06 5.15 9.93
N GLY A 55 8.27 4.82 10.39
CA GLY A 55 8.60 3.50 10.94
C GLY A 55 7.97 3.27 12.32
N PRO A 56 7.99 2.04 12.82
CA PRO A 56 7.47 1.69 14.15
C PRO A 56 8.25 2.35 15.30
N ASP A 57 9.46 2.82 15.03
CA ASP A 57 10.31 3.63 15.91
C ASP A 57 9.95 5.13 15.90
N GLY A 58 8.96 5.53 15.09
CA GLY A 58 8.56 6.92 14.91
C GLY A 58 9.49 7.70 13.95
N ALA A 59 10.51 7.05 13.38
CA ALA A 59 11.42 7.71 12.44
C ALA A 59 10.79 7.79 11.04
N VAL A 60 10.95 8.93 10.38
CA VAL A 60 10.52 9.08 8.98
C VAL A 60 11.58 8.48 8.07
N ASN A 61 11.21 7.38 7.42
CA ASN A 61 12.06 6.68 6.47
C ASN A 61 11.69 7.12 5.04
N ARG A 62 12.71 7.27 4.20
CA ARG A 62 12.57 7.62 2.78
C ARG A 62 13.11 6.49 1.92
N GLY A 63 12.47 6.26 0.79
CA GLY A 63 12.87 5.19 -0.12
C GLY A 63 12.05 5.13 -1.40
N PHE A 64 12.28 4.10 -2.20
CA PHE A 64 11.59 3.87 -3.46
C PHE A 64 10.73 2.62 -3.42
N VAL A 65 9.62 2.67 -4.14
CA VAL A 65 8.71 1.52 -4.25
C VAL A 65 9.29 0.48 -5.21
N LEU A 66 9.63 -0.71 -4.70
CA LEU A 66 10.11 -1.84 -5.51
C LEU A 66 8.95 -2.70 -6.03
N ARG A 67 7.89 -2.85 -5.24
CA ARG A 67 6.75 -3.69 -5.59
C ARG A 67 5.47 -3.16 -4.96
N CYS A 68 4.41 -3.10 -5.75
CA CYS A 68 3.05 -2.83 -5.27
C CYS A 68 2.24 -4.13 -5.28
N ASN A 69 1.66 -4.50 -4.14
CA ASN A 69 0.58 -5.46 -4.04
C ASN A 69 -0.67 -4.73 -3.56
N ARG A 70 -1.84 -5.30 -3.83
CA ARG A 70 -3.14 -4.70 -3.50
C ARG A 70 -3.34 -4.45 -2.00
N LYS A 71 -2.53 -5.06 -1.13
CA LYS A 71 -2.56 -4.89 0.35
C LYS A 71 -1.29 -4.27 0.95
N THR A 72 -0.16 -4.38 0.27
CA THR A 72 1.16 -4.02 0.80
C THR A 72 2.05 -3.48 -0.31
N VAL A 73 2.89 -2.52 0.02
CA VAL A 73 3.91 -1.97 -0.85
C VAL A 73 5.27 -2.30 -0.23
N THR A 74 6.17 -2.85 -1.04
CA THR A 74 7.55 -3.08 -0.64
C THR A 74 8.36 -1.84 -1.00
N VAL A 75 8.88 -1.17 0.03
CA VAL A 75 9.71 0.03 -0.08
C VAL A 75 11.16 -0.33 0.24
N HIS A 76 12.08 0.15 -0.58
CA HIS A 76 13.51 0.06 -0.35
C HIS A 76 14.03 1.42 0.09
N THR A 77 14.56 1.48 1.30
CA THR A 77 15.13 2.70 1.89
C THR A 77 16.62 2.80 1.57
N ASP A 78 17.19 4.00 1.65
CA ASP A 78 18.62 4.25 1.36
C ASP A 78 19.59 3.42 2.22
N ASP A 79 19.13 2.92 3.37
CA ASP A 79 19.84 2.00 4.26
C ASP A 79 19.86 0.53 3.77
N ASP A 80 19.55 0.26 2.50
CA ASP A 80 19.44 -1.07 1.88
C ASP A 80 18.37 -2.00 2.52
N LYS A 81 17.54 -1.45 3.42
CA LYS A 81 16.46 -2.18 4.11
C LYS A 81 15.19 -2.24 3.26
N GLN A 82 14.49 -3.36 3.33
CA GLN A 82 13.18 -3.56 2.70
C GLN A 82 12.06 -3.52 3.74
N TRP A 83 11.02 -2.75 3.45
CA TRP A 83 9.86 -2.55 4.31
C TRP A 83 8.57 -2.94 3.61
N ASN A 84 7.71 -3.70 4.29
CA ASN A 84 6.35 -3.94 3.84
C ASN A 84 5.41 -2.96 4.55
N VAL A 85 4.91 -1.99 3.81
CA VAL A 85 4.09 -0.90 4.35
C VAL A 85 2.72 -0.89 3.67
N SER A 86 1.66 -0.55 4.41
CA SER A 86 0.33 -0.36 3.81
C SER A 86 0.37 0.83 2.85
N PRO A 87 -0.24 0.76 1.65
CA PRO A 87 -0.32 1.89 0.73
C PRO A 87 -0.90 3.16 1.39
N SER A 88 -1.80 3.00 2.36
CA SER A 88 -2.42 4.12 3.09
C SER A 88 -1.48 4.88 4.03
N LEU A 89 -0.31 4.31 4.35
CA LEU A 89 0.69 4.91 5.24
C LEU A 89 1.86 5.52 4.46
N LEU A 90 1.81 5.44 3.13
CA LEU A 90 2.83 6.02 2.26
C LEU A 90 2.43 7.41 1.83
N THR A 91 3.39 8.33 1.90
CA THR A 91 3.27 9.66 1.30
C THR A 91 4.18 9.72 0.10
N LEU A 92 3.61 9.96 -1.09
CA LEU A 92 4.37 10.12 -2.32
C LEU A 92 5.26 11.36 -2.24
N THR A 93 6.48 11.20 -2.72
CA THR A 93 7.39 12.30 -3.00
C THR A 93 7.44 12.46 -4.51
N ASP A 94 7.62 13.69 -5.00
CA ASP A 94 7.73 14.01 -6.43
C ASP A 94 9.06 13.52 -7.06
N ARG A 95 9.69 12.51 -6.45
CA ARG A 95 10.97 11.92 -6.85
C ARG A 95 10.70 10.56 -7.44
N HIS A 96 11.21 10.26 -8.61
CA HIS A 96 11.21 8.92 -9.16
C HIS A 96 12.62 8.32 -9.10
N ILE A 97 12.75 7.00 -9.00
CA ILE A 97 14.05 6.29 -9.02
C ILE A 97 14.81 6.50 -10.34
N MET A 98 14.14 7.02 -11.37
CA MET A 98 14.78 7.43 -12.64
C MET A 98 15.34 8.86 -12.57
N ASP A 99 14.84 9.71 -11.65
CA ASP A 99 15.30 11.10 -11.45
C ASP A 99 16.51 11.14 -10.51
N GLU A 100 16.48 10.29 -9.47
CA GLU A 100 17.64 10.01 -8.65
C GLU A 100 18.37 8.80 -9.24
N VAL A 101 19.20 9.00 -10.27
CA VAL A 101 20.32 8.08 -10.50
C VAL A 101 21.35 8.42 -9.42
N PRO A 102 21.49 7.65 -8.31
CA PRO A 102 22.67 7.82 -7.50
C PRO A 102 23.81 7.28 -8.36
N ALA A 103 24.89 8.05 -8.48
CA ALA A 103 26.15 7.59 -9.04
C ALA A 103 26.81 6.52 -8.14
N LYS A 104 26.07 5.47 -7.75
CA LYS A 104 26.63 4.23 -7.23
C LYS A 104 26.43 3.17 -8.30
N ALA A 105 27.53 2.99 -9.03
CA ALA A 105 27.78 1.98 -10.03
C ALA A 105 27.02 0.68 -9.76
N GLY A 106 26.36 0.16 -10.79
CA GLY A 106 25.89 -1.21 -10.80
C GLY A 106 27.06 -2.13 -10.50
N GLN A 107 27.12 -2.62 -9.26
CA GLN A 107 28.04 -3.67 -8.88
C GLN A 107 27.48 -4.98 -9.42
N VAL A 108 27.92 -5.33 -10.62
CA VAL A 108 27.71 -6.65 -11.22
C VAL A 108 28.46 -7.65 -10.35
N VAL A 109 27.77 -8.35 -9.46
CA VAL A 109 28.35 -9.46 -8.72
C VAL A 109 28.57 -10.60 -9.72
N PRO A 110 29.80 -11.03 -9.98
CA PRO A 110 30.03 -12.14 -10.90
C PRO A 110 29.46 -13.42 -10.29
N PHE A 111 28.44 -13.99 -10.94
CA PHE A 111 27.96 -15.32 -10.61
C PHE A 111 28.97 -16.33 -11.14
N SER A 112 29.88 -16.81 -10.29
CA SER A 112 30.72 -17.96 -10.64
C SER A 112 29.82 -19.20 -10.77
N LYS A 113 29.73 -19.75 -11.99
CA LYS A 113 29.08 -21.03 -12.27
C LYS A 113 29.58 -22.07 -11.27
N PRO A 114 28.71 -22.78 -10.52
CA PRO A 114 29.15 -23.90 -9.72
C PRO A 114 29.72 -24.96 -10.67
N GLY A 115 31.00 -25.30 -10.47
CA GLY A 115 31.74 -26.24 -11.30
C GLY A 115 31.00 -27.56 -11.43
N GLY A 116 30.83 -28.03 -12.68
CA GLY A 116 30.32 -29.36 -12.96
C GLY A 116 31.26 -30.40 -12.35
N ARG A 117 30.73 -31.19 -11.42
CA ARG A 117 31.42 -32.39 -10.94
C ARG A 117 31.56 -33.37 -12.12
N LYS A 118 32.80 -33.72 -12.44
CA LYS A 118 33.12 -34.93 -13.22
C LYS A 118 32.81 -36.17 -12.38
#